data_AF-A0A1G2WBL4-F1
#
_entry.id   AF-A0A1G2WBL4-F1
#
_cell.length_a   1.000
_cell.length_b   1.000
_cell.length_c   1.000
_cell.angle_alpha   90.00
_cell.angle_beta   90.00
_cell.angle_gamma   90.00
#
_symmetry.space_group_name_H-M   'P 1'
#
loop_
_entity.id
_entity.type
_entity.pdbx_description
1 polymer ?
#
loop_
_entity_poly.entity_id
_entity_poly.type
_entity_poly.pdbx_seq_one_letter_code
_entity_poly.pdbx_strand_id
1 'polypeptide(L)'
;MEDRSHFGEQTQDVVEHERTYHAFSILVRWSMLAIGNAIFWFTLWFATPAGFLGSTVAAIATFILGYMVLVRREEKQPLNLWVEGR
;
A
#
# COMPACT_ATOMS: atom_id res chain seq x y z
N MET A 1 6.40 30.82 14.13
CA MET A 1 6.72 30.03 12.93
C MET A 1 8.23 30.12 12.77
N GLU A 2 8.97 29.17 13.34
CA GLU A 2 10.41 29.03 13.09
C GLU A 2 10.68 28.93 11.57
N ASP A 3 11.53 29.83 11.08
CA ASP A 3 11.98 29.84 9.69
C ASP A 3 12.95 28.67 9.44
N ARG A 4 12.68 27.92 8.37
CA ARG A 4 13.32 26.63 8.05
C ARG A 4 14.70 26.79 7.39
N SER A 5 15.20 28.02 7.30
CA SER A 5 16.48 28.37 6.69
C SER A 5 17.70 27.68 7.35
N HIS A 6 17.58 27.17 8.59
CA HIS A 6 18.67 26.45 9.28
C HIS A 6 18.90 25.02 8.76
N PHE A 7 17.92 24.38 8.10
CA PHE A 7 18.06 22.98 7.66
C PHE A 7 18.77 22.79 6.31
N GLY A 8 19.11 23.88 5.62
CA GLY A 8 19.67 23.82 4.25
C GLY A 8 18.65 23.32 3.21
N GLU A 9 18.99 23.45 1.93
CA GLU A 9 18.24 22.77 0.87
C GLU A 9 18.28 21.25 1.08
N GLN A 10 17.19 20.53 0.71
CA GLN A 10 17.20 19.07 0.72
C GLN A 10 18.37 18.59 -0.15
N THR A 11 19.36 17.96 0.48
CA THR A 11 20.49 17.39 -0.23
C THR A 11 19.98 16.28 -1.15
N GLN A 12 20.64 16.09 -2.29
CA GLN A 12 20.25 15.08 -3.28
C GLN A 12 20.10 13.67 -2.64
N ASP A 13 20.98 13.35 -1.70
CA ASP A 13 20.97 12.11 -0.92
C ASP A 13 19.63 11.89 -0.17
N VAL A 14 19.11 12.92 0.50
CA VAL A 14 17.82 12.82 1.23
C VAL A 14 16.66 12.56 0.27
N VAL A 15 16.66 13.20 -0.90
CA VAL A 15 15.63 13.01 -1.92
C VAL A 15 15.64 11.57 -2.48
N GLU A 16 16.82 11.00 -2.68
CA GLU A 16 16.99 9.61 -3.14
C GLU A 16 16.47 8.61 -2.08
N HIS A 17 16.74 8.87 -0.80
CA HIS A 17 16.21 8.07 0.30
C HIS A 17 14.69 8.17 0.40
N GLU A 18 14.10 9.38 0.35
CA GLU A 18 12.64 9.58 0.39
C GLU A 18 11.92 8.80 -0.72
N ARG A 19 12.44 8.84 -1.95
CA ARG A 19 11.91 8.07 -3.09
C ARG A 19 11.96 6.57 -2.84
N THR A 20 13.07 6.09 -2.29
CA THR A 20 13.26 4.66 -1.98
C THR A 20 12.30 4.20 -0.89
N TYR A 21 12.14 4.98 0.18
CA TYR A 21 11.18 4.67 1.25
C TYR A 21 9.75 4.64 0.73
N HIS A 22 9.38 5.58 -0.15
CA HIS A 22 8.05 5.58 -0.74
C HIS A 22 7.80 4.35 -1.61
N ALA A 23 8.75 4.00 -2.49
CA ALA A 23 8.67 2.81 -3.33
C ALA A 23 8.57 1.52 -2.48
N PHE A 24 9.39 1.41 -1.43
CA PHE A 24 9.33 0.30 -0.48
C PHE A 24 7.98 0.23 0.22
N SER A 25 7.43 1.37 0.65
CA SER A 25 6.13 1.41 1.32
C SER A 25 4.98 0.95 0.41
N ILE A 26 5.04 1.26 -0.90
CA ILE A 26 4.07 0.77 -1.89
C ILE A 26 4.24 -0.73 -2.08
N LEU A 27 5.48 -1.21 -2.23
CA LEU A 27 5.78 -2.64 -2.37
C LEU A 27 5.25 -3.46 -1.19
N VAL A 28 5.47 -2.99 0.05
CA VAL A 28 4.97 -3.68 1.25
C VAL A 28 3.45 -3.82 1.21
N ARG A 29 2.72 -2.78 0.79
CA ARG A 29 1.25 -2.84 0.67
C ARG A 29 0.81 -3.84 -0.40
N TRP A 30 1.49 -3.88 -1.54
CA TRP A 30 1.26 -4.92 -2.55
C TRP A 30 1.49 -6.33 -2.01
N SER A 31 2.57 -6.53 -1.25
CA SER A 31 2.87 -7.81 -0.59
C SER A 31 1.80 -8.20 0.43
N MET A 32 1.35 -7.27 1.27
CA MET A 32 0.27 -7.52 2.25
C MET A 32 -1.04 -7.89 1.55
N LEU A 33 -1.43 -7.18 0.50
CA LEU A 33 -2.63 -7.47 -0.27
C LEU A 33 -2.53 -8.85 -0.94
N ALA A 34 -1.40 -9.14 -1.59
CA ALA A 34 -1.19 -10.40 -2.28
C ALA A 34 -1.24 -11.59 -1.31
N ILE A 35 -0.50 -11.52 -0.20
CA ILE A 35 -0.45 -12.60 0.80
C ILE A 35 -1.81 -12.76 1.48
N GLY A 36 -2.42 -11.67 1.93
CA GLY A 36 -3.74 -11.72 2.59
C GLY A 36 -4.82 -12.30 1.68
N ASN A 37 -4.85 -11.88 0.40
CA ASN A 37 -5.82 -12.38 -0.56
C ASN A 37 -5.55 -13.84 -0.95
N ALA A 38 -4.28 -14.26 -1.04
CA ALA A 38 -3.94 -15.66 -1.29
C ALA A 38 -4.39 -16.57 -0.14
N ILE A 39 -4.12 -16.17 1.11
CA ILE A 39 -4.60 -16.90 2.29
C ILE A 39 -6.12 -17.01 2.25
N PHE A 40 -6.83 -15.89 2.04
CA PHE A 40 -8.28 -15.86 1.93
C PHE A 40 -8.83 -16.80 0.84
N TRP A 41 -8.22 -16.77 -0.35
CA TRP A 41 -8.61 -17.62 -1.46
C TRP A 41 -8.44 -19.11 -1.16
N PHE A 42 -7.28 -19.50 -0.61
CA PHE A 42 -7.03 -20.88 -0.22
C PHE A 42 -7.95 -21.32 0.92
N THR A 43 -8.24 -20.45 1.88
CA THR A 43 -9.21 -20.74 2.95
C THR A 43 -10.60 -20.98 2.36
N LEU A 44 -11.09 -20.13 1.46
CA LEU A 44 -12.41 -20.35 0.86
C LEU A 44 -12.45 -21.60 0.00
N TRP A 45 -11.39 -21.89 -0.74
CA TRP A 45 -11.34 -23.08 -1.58
C TRP A 45 -11.36 -24.36 -0.75
N PHE A 46 -10.49 -24.49 0.24
CA PHE A 46 -10.30 -25.76 0.94
C PHE A 46 -11.10 -25.89 2.24
N ALA A 47 -11.44 -24.79 2.91
CA ALA A 47 -12.08 -24.82 4.24
C ALA A 47 -13.58 -24.48 4.20
N THR A 48 -14.17 -24.23 3.02
CA THR A 48 -15.60 -23.93 2.90
C THR A 48 -16.26 -24.64 1.72
N PRO A 49 -17.61 -24.78 1.70
CA PRO A 49 -18.34 -25.31 0.55
C PRO A 49 -18.34 -24.41 -0.70
N ALA A 50 -17.66 -23.26 -0.69
CA ALA A 50 -17.63 -22.32 -1.82
C ALA A 50 -16.98 -22.93 -3.08
N GLY A 51 -16.08 -23.92 -2.91
CA GLY A 51 -15.34 -24.56 -3.99
C GLY A 51 -14.41 -23.60 -4.74
N PHE A 52 -13.79 -24.07 -5.83
CA PHE A 52 -12.80 -23.29 -6.59
C PHE A 52 -13.37 -22.03 -7.25
N LEU A 53 -14.52 -22.15 -7.94
CA LEU A 53 -15.09 -21.03 -8.68
C LEU A 53 -15.61 -19.95 -7.73
N GLY A 54 -16.33 -20.35 -6.67
CA GLY A 54 -16.83 -19.42 -5.67
C GLY A 54 -15.70 -18.69 -4.93
N SER A 55 -14.66 -19.42 -4.52
CA SER A 55 -13.48 -18.81 -3.89
C SER A 55 -12.77 -17.85 -4.83
N THR A 56 -12.59 -18.21 -6.10
CA THR A 56 -11.90 -17.37 -7.10
C THR A 56 -12.64 -16.06 -7.36
N VAL A 57 -13.96 -16.10 -7.53
CA VAL A 57 -14.77 -14.87 -7.70
C VAL A 57 -14.67 -13.98 -6.48
N ALA A 58 -14.79 -14.56 -5.28
CA ALA A 58 -14.64 -13.81 -4.03
C ALA A 58 -13.23 -13.20 -3.89
N ALA A 59 -12.18 -13.94 -4.21
CA ALA A 59 -10.80 -13.47 -4.15
C ALA A 59 -10.52 -12.34 -5.15
N ILE A 60 -11.08 -12.40 -6.37
CA ILE A 60 -10.98 -11.30 -7.34
C ILE A 60 -11.68 -10.04 -6.81
N ALA A 61 -12.90 -10.18 -6.29
CA ALA A 61 -13.64 -9.06 -5.73
C ALA A 61 -12.89 -8.41 -4.54
N THR A 62 -12.40 -9.23 -3.61
CA THR A 62 -11.61 -8.77 -2.46
C THR A 62 -10.30 -8.13 -2.89
N PHE A 63 -9.60 -8.68 -3.90
CA PHE A 63 -8.38 -8.08 -4.42
C PHE A 63 -8.62 -6.70 -5.03
N ILE A 64 -9.69 -6.53 -5.81
CA ILE A 64 -10.06 -5.22 -6.40
C ILE A 64 -10.38 -4.21 -5.28
N LEU A 65 -11.16 -4.62 -4.28
CA LEU A 65 -11.47 -3.77 -3.13
C LEU A 65 -10.20 -3.39 -2.36
N GLY A 66 -9.32 -4.36 -2.08
CA GLY A 66 -8.05 -4.15 -1.41
C GLY A 66 -7.13 -3.21 -2.20
N TYR A 67 -7.07 -3.35 -3.52
CA TYR A 67 -6.33 -2.42 -4.38
C TYR A 67 -6.87 -0.99 -4.27
N MET A 68 -8.20 -0.80 -4.36
CA MET A 68 -8.81 0.53 -4.28
C MET A 68 -8.62 1.21 -2.93
N VAL A 69 -8.70 0.44 -1.84
CA VAL A 69 -8.66 0.96 -0.46
C VAL A 69 -7.24 1.11 0.07
N LEU A 70 -6.38 0.11 -0.16
CA LEU A 70 -5.04 0.04 0.43
C LEU A 70 -3.97 0.64 -0.48
N VAL A 71 -3.94 0.25 -1.75
CA VAL A 71 -2.85 0.63 -2.66
C VAL A 71 -3.12 2.01 -3.27
N ARG A 72 -4.25 2.17 -3.96
CA ARG A 72 -4.58 3.38 -4.71
C ARG A 72 -4.73 4.63 -3.83
N ARG A 73 -5.19 4.47 -2.58
CA ARG A 73 -5.34 5.58 -1.64
C ARG A 73 -3.99 6.13 -1.19
N GLU A 74 -3.04 5.24 -0.95
CA GLU A 74 -1.75 5.55 -0.33
C GLU A 74 -0.71 5.97 -1.38
N GLU A 75 -0.80 5.45 -2.62
CA GLU A 75 -0.04 5.96 -3.77
C GLU A 75 -0.28 7.46 -4.01
N LYS A 76 -1.46 7.97 -3.61
CA LYS A 76 -1.81 9.39 -3.75
C LYS A 76 -1.44 10.23 -2.52
N GLN A 77 -0.90 9.62 -1.46
CA GLN A 77 -0.47 10.41 -0.31
C GLN A 77 0.84 11.15 -0.65
N PRO A 78 0.90 12.47 -0.38
CA PRO A 78 2.12 13.22 -0.59
C PRO A 78 3.21 12.72 0.37
N LEU A 79 4.44 12.53 -0.11
CA LEU A 79 5.60 12.14 0.71
C LEU A 79 5.98 13.19 1.77
N ASN A 80 5.41 14.40 1.70
CA ASN A 80 5.73 15.45 2.65
C ASN A 80 4.94 15.26 3.95
N LEU A 81 5.58 14.61 4.92
CA LEU A 81 5.06 14.37 6.29
C LEU A 81 4.82 15.67 7.09
N TRP A 82 5.24 16.83 6.57
CA TRP A 82 5.21 18.13 7.24
C TRP A 82 4.32 19.17 6.54
N VAL A 83 3.52 18.74 5.55
CA VAL A 83 2.37 19.52 5.09
C VAL A 83 1.27 19.33 6.13
N GLU A 84 1.17 20.28 7.05
CA GLU A 84 0.07 20.35 8.00
C GLU A 84 -1.23 20.60 7.22
N GLY A 85 -1.99 19.52 6.98
CA GLY A 85 -3.09 19.56 6.02
C GLY A 85 -3.89 18.27 5.84
N ARG A 86 -4.25 17.62 6.97
CA ARG A 86 -5.10 16.43 7.18
C ARG A 86 -4.42 15.06 7.19
#